data_AF-A0A2R6G8Z4-F1
#
_entry.id   AF-A0A2R6G8Z4-F1
#
_cell.length_a   1.000
_cell.length_b   1.000
_cell.length_c   1.000
_cell.angle_alpha   90.00
_cell.angle_beta   90.00
_cell.angle_gamma   90.00
#
_symmetry.space_group_name_H-M   'P 1'
#
loop_
_entity.id
_entity.type
_entity.pdbx_description
1 polymer ?
#
loop_
_entity_poly.entity_id
_entity_poly.type
_entity_poly.pdbx_seq_one_letter_code
_entity_poly.pdbx_strand_id
1 'polypeptide(L)'
;MSESLTEQLVTANRILADLGILRGFGHVSVREPGSDEMLISRSRSPGLVTEDDVIRMALDGTVLDDEDARPYKETVVHRAIYRHRDDVNAVVHHHAHEIMPFTVSDVDIVPAYQNGALFADGVPTFSDYDDRYGQLVVGEAEGDRMAENLGDCRAQLLEGHGSNVVGSNVKEAVIATRCFVMNARYQFQAEQLGGLSYGERTDESMRSQVEDILLADIAVDRLWEYLSTSAWGS
;
A
#
# COMPACT_ATOMS: atom_id res chain seq x y z
N MET A 1 -13.12 -16.05 -17.14
CA MET A 1 -11.65 -16.14 -17.27
C MET A 1 -11.07 -15.41 -16.07
N SER A 2 -9.96 -15.89 -15.50
CA SER A 2 -9.31 -15.17 -14.40
C SER A 2 -8.76 -13.84 -14.92
N GLU A 3 -8.93 -12.76 -14.16
CA GLU A 3 -8.38 -11.42 -14.47
C GLU A 3 -6.84 -11.48 -14.44
N SER A 4 -6.19 -10.93 -15.46
CA SER A 4 -4.72 -10.83 -15.56
C SER A 4 -4.16 -9.86 -14.51
N LEU A 5 -2.86 -9.95 -14.20
CA LEU A 5 -2.23 -8.99 -13.27
C LEU A 5 -2.31 -7.54 -13.78
N THR A 6 -2.22 -7.34 -15.10
CA THR A 6 -2.37 -6.02 -15.72
C THR A 6 -3.77 -5.45 -15.48
N GLU A 7 -4.82 -6.23 -15.75
CA GLU A 7 -6.21 -5.83 -15.49
C GLU A 7 -6.43 -5.54 -14.00
N GLN A 8 -5.96 -6.43 -13.10
CA GLN A 8 -6.04 -6.22 -11.65
C GLN A 8 -5.32 -4.94 -11.20
N LEU A 9 -4.15 -4.63 -11.76
CA LEU A 9 -3.39 -3.43 -11.45
C LEU A 9 -4.14 -2.16 -11.88
N VAL A 10 -4.73 -2.17 -13.09
CA VAL A 10 -5.57 -1.07 -13.57
C VAL A 10 -6.78 -0.87 -12.65
N THR A 11 -7.47 -1.97 -12.32
CA THR A 11 -8.62 -1.97 -11.39
C THR A 11 -8.22 -1.43 -10.01
N ALA A 12 -7.07 -1.83 -9.47
CA ALA A 12 -6.56 -1.35 -8.18
C ALA A 12 -6.33 0.16 -8.15
N ASN A 13 -5.70 0.70 -9.20
CA ASN A 13 -5.49 2.15 -9.33
C ASN A 13 -6.82 2.91 -9.32
N ARG A 14 -7.83 2.41 -10.05
CA ARG A 14 -9.16 3.03 -10.14
C ARG A 14 -9.95 2.93 -8.84
N ILE A 15 -9.93 1.77 -8.18
CA ILE A 15 -10.55 1.59 -6.87
C ILE A 15 -9.98 2.58 -5.86
N LEU A 16 -8.65 2.65 -5.73
CA LEU A 16 -8.03 3.52 -4.75
C LEU A 16 -8.22 5.01 -5.10
N ALA A 17 -8.35 5.33 -6.39
CA ALA A 17 -8.71 6.67 -6.84
C ALA A 17 -10.17 7.05 -6.49
N ASP A 18 -11.13 6.15 -6.72
CA ASP A 18 -12.54 6.33 -6.37
C ASP A 18 -12.74 6.47 -4.85
N LEU A 19 -11.99 5.70 -4.06
CA LEU A 19 -11.95 5.83 -2.60
C LEU A 19 -11.29 7.14 -2.13
N GLY A 20 -10.69 7.93 -3.03
CA GLY A 20 -10.00 9.17 -2.72
C GLY A 20 -8.67 9.01 -1.98
N ILE A 21 -8.16 7.77 -1.92
CA ILE A 21 -6.89 7.38 -1.27
C ILE A 21 -5.71 7.73 -2.19
N LEU A 22 -5.77 7.29 -3.44
CA LEU A 22 -4.89 7.75 -4.50
C LEU A 22 -5.53 8.94 -5.20
N ARG A 23 -4.78 10.00 -5.45
CA ARG A 23 -5.33 11.23 -6.06
C ARG A 23 -4.51 11.62 -7.29
N GLY A 24 -3.95 12.82 -7.30
CA GLY A 24 -2.97 13.21 -8.32
C GLY A 24 -1.68 12.39 -8.23
N PHE A 25 -1.38 11.86 -7.03
CA PHE A 25 -0.15 11.15 -6.71
C PHE A 25 -0.45 9.85 -5.94
N GLY A 26 0.60 9.03 -5.81
CA GLY A 26 0.58 7.68 -5.29
C GLY A 26 0.48 6.64 -6.40
N HIS A 27 0.86 5.40 -6.09
CA HIS A 27 1.07 4.37 -7.10
C HIS A 27 0.94 2.98 -6.50
N VAL A 28 0.47 2.06 -7.35
CA VAL A 28 0.36 0.63 -7.07
C VAL A 28 1.32 -0.12 -7.99
N SER A 29 1.99 -1.15 -7.47
CA SER A 29 2.68 -2.14 -8.28
C SER A 29 2.23 -3.56 -7.94
N VAL A 30 2.49 -4.49 -8.85
CA VAL A 30 2.29 -5.92 -8.64
C VAL A 30 3.43 -6.71 -9.28
N ARG A 31 3.80 -7.86 -8.71
CA ARG A 31 4.66 -8.85 -9.38
C ARG A 31 4.01 -10.24 -9.34
N GLU A 32 4.48 -11.11 -10.22
CA GLU A 32 4.27 -12.55 -10.03
C GLU A 32 5.11 -13.04 -8.84
N PRO A 33 4.61 -13.99 -8.03
CA PRO A 33 5.37 -14.56 -6.92
C PRO A 33 6.75 -15.08 -7.34
N GLY A 34 7.80 -14.59 -6.68
CA GLY A 34 9.19 -14.97 -6.97
C GLY A 34 9.79 -14.37 -8.25
N SER A 35 9.10 -13.42 -8.90
CA SER A 35 9.62 -12.72 -10.07
C SER A 35 10.57 -11.57 -9.70
N ASP A 36 11.63 -11.42 -10.50
CA ASP A 36 12.54 -10.25 -10.49
C ASP A 36 12.02 -9.09 -11.36
N GLU A 37 10.74 -9.15 -11.75
CA GLU A 37 10.04 -8.15 -12.54
C GLU A 37 8.73 -7.76 -11.85
N MET A 38 8.37 -6.48 -11.95
CA MET A 38 7.09 -5.94 -11.49
C MET A 38 6.38 -5.22 -12.62
N LEU A 39 5.06 -5.12 -12.48
CA LEU A 39 4.18 -4.27 -13.26
C LEU A 39 3.85 -3.02 -12.44
N ILE A 40 3.95 -1.86 -13.07
CA ILE A 40 3.57 -0.56 -12.51
C ILE A 40 3.09 0.32 -13.66
N SER A 41 2.27 1.34 -13.40
CA SER A 41 1.94 2.30 -14.45
C SER A 41 3.11 3.25 -14.74
N ARG A 42 3.21 3.76 -15.97
CA ARG A 42 3.97 4.98 -16.26
C ARG A 42 3.40 6.16 -15.46
N SER A 43 4.15 7.27 -15.41
CA SER A 43 3.77 8.47 -14.67
C SER A 43 2.44 9.04 -15.18
N ARG A 44 1.38 8.76 -14.42
CA ARG A 44 0.00 9.13 -14.73
C ARG A 44 -0.79 9.27 -13.43
N SER A 45 -1.89 10.01 -13.45
CA SER A 45 -2.80 10.00 -12.29
C SER A 45 -3.48 8.61 -12.19
N PRO A 46 -3.50 7.97 -11.01
CA PRO A 46 -4.08 6.65 -10.79
C PRO A 46 -5.50 6.46 -11.36
N GLY A 47 -6.37 7.47 -11.23
CA GLY A 47 -7.74 7.40 -11.76
C GLY A 47 -7.84 7.37 -13.30
N LEU A 48 -6.75 7.67 -14.01
CA LEU A 48 -6.71 7.70 -15.47
C LEU A 48 -5.95 6.52 -16.09
N VAL A 49 -5.39 5.62 -15.26
CA VAL A 49 -4.57 4.50 -15.71
C VAL A 49 -5.41 3.52 -16.55
N THR A 50 -4.87 3.15 -17.72
CA THR A 50 -5.37 2.07 -18.59
C THR A 50 -4.31 0.99 -18.73
N GLU A 51 -4.67 -0.14 -19.38
CA GLU A 51 -3.72 -1.24 -19.64
C GLU A 51 -2.51 -0.75 -20.47
N ASP A 52 -2.73 0.12 -21.45
CA ASP A 52 -1.66 0.74 -22.26
C ASP A 52 -0.70 1.63 -21.44
N ASP A 53 -1.05 1.99 -20.21
CA ASP A 53 -0.17 2.74 -19.32
C ASP A 53 0.67 1.83 -18.41
N VAL A 54 0.43 0.51 -18.40
CA VAL A 54 1.17 -0.44 -17.57
C VAL A 54 2.48 -0.81 -18.26
N ILE A 55 3.57 -0.73 -17.51
CA ILE A 55 4.92 -1.05 -17.95
C ILE A 55 5.49 -2.18 -17.09
N ARG A 56 6.37 -2.98 -17.69
CA ARG A 56 7.11 -4.03 -17.01
C ARG A 56 8.51 -3.52 -16.67
N MET A 57 8.89 -3.65 -15.41
CA MET A 57 10.13 -3.13 -14.87
C MET A 57 10.86 -4.21 -14.07
N ALA A 58 12.14 -4.41 -14.34
CA ALA A 58 13.01 -5.25 -13.52
C ALA A 58 13.24 -4.60 -12.15
N LEU A 59 13.51 -5.39 -11.11
CA LEU A 59 13.76 -4.86 -9.75
C LEU A 59 15.04 -3.99 -9.66
N ASP A 60 15.91 -4.02 -10.66
CA ASP A 60 17.04 -3.09 -10.80
C ASP A 60 16.67 -1.70 -11.36
N GLY A 61 15.40 -1.52 -11.77
CA GLY A 61 14.87 -0.26 -12.29
C GLY A 61 14.81 -0.16 -13.82
N THR A 62 15.27 -1.19 -14.53
CA THR A 62 15.23 -1.23 -16.01
C THR A 62 13.79 -1.44 -16.50
N VAL A 63 13.30 -0.56 -17.38
CA VAL A 63 12.02 -0.77 -18.08
C VAL A 63 12.24 -1.75 -19.24
N LEU A 64 11.37 -2.76 -19.37
CA LEU A 64 11.60 -3.93 -20.22
C LEU A 64 10.76 -3.95 -21.51
N ASP A 65 9.67 -3.19 -21.58
CA ASP A 65 8.70 -3.24 -22.68
C ASP A 65 8.41 -1.90 -23.36
N ASP A 66 8.88 -0.78 -22.79
CA ASP A 66 8.77 0.56 -23.38
C ASP A 66 9.94 1.46 -22.94
N GLU A 67 10.97 1.61 -23.79
CA GLU A 67 12.14 2.45 -23.49
C GLU A 67 11.80 3.95 -23.38
N ASP A 68 10.69 4.40 -23.99
CA ASP A 68 10.23 5.78 -23.95
C ASP A 68 9.29 6.06 -22.77
N ALA A 69 8.90 5.01 -22.02
CA ALA A 69 8.06 5.16 -20.85
C ALA A 69 8.74 6.04 -19.80
N ARG A 70 7.93 6.90 -19.19
CA ARG A 70 8.36 7.74 -18.08
C ARG A 70 7.80 7.15 -16.80
N PRO A 71 8.54 6.32 -16.04
CA PRO A 71 8.04 5.78 -14.78
C PRO A 71 7.84 6.88 -13.73
N TYR A 72 7.14 6.54 -12.64
CA TYR A 72 7.15 7.38 -11.44
C TYR A 72 8.58 7.58 -10.92
N LYS A 73 8.82 8.67 -10.19
CA LYS A 73 10.15 8.91 -9.58
C LYS A 73 10.48 7.89 -8.49
N GLU A 74 9.45 7.42 -7.78
CA GLU A 74 9.60 6.62 -6.57
C GLU A 74 9.33 5.14 -6.83
N THR A 75 9.62 4.64 -8.05
CA THR A 75 9.56 3.18 -8.32
C THR A 75 10.51 2.40 -7.42
N VAL A 76 11.56 3.05 -6.89
CA VAL A 76 12.48 2.45 -5.90
C VAL A 76 11.77 1.97 -4.65
N VAL A 77 10.67 2.61 -4.22
CA VAL A 77 9.89 2.19 -3.04
C VAL A 77 9.41 0.75 -3.22
N HIS A 78 8.80 0.47 -4.37
CA HIS A 78 8.25 -0.85 -4.68
C HIS A 78 9.37 -1.87 -4.88
N ARG A 79 10.41 -1.50 -5.65
CA ARG A 79 11.52 -2.41 -5.96
C ARG A 79 12.29 -2.82 -4.72
N ALA A 80 12.58 -1.89 -3.82
CA ALA A 80 13.27 -2.19 -2.58
C ALA A 80 12.45 -3.13 -1.70
N ILE A 81 11.15 -2.87 -1.52
CA ILE A 81 10.26 -3.76 -0.76
C ILE A 81 10.25 -5.18 -1.37
N TYR A 82 10.10 -5.29 -2.68
CA TYR A 82 10.13 -6.58 -3.37
C TYR A 82 11.45 -7.33 -3.22
N ARG A 83 12.60 -6.63 -3.21
CA ARG A 83 13.92 -7.25 -2.97
C ARG A 83 14.11 -7.77 -1.55
N HIS A 84 13.39 -7.21 -0.56
CA HIS A 84 13.53 -7.58 0.86
C HIS A 84 12.45 -8.55 1.36
N ARG A 85 11.31 -8.63 0.66
CA ARG A 85 10.12 -9.36 1.12
C ARG A 85 9.56 -10.27 0.04
N ASP A 86 9.94 -11.54 0.03
CA ASP A 86 9.47 -12.55 -0.93
C ASP A 86 7.97 -12.86 -0.81
N ASP A 87 7.38 -12.63 0.36
CA ASP A 87 5.95 -12.82 0.64
C ASP A 87 5.07 -11.69 0.06
N VAL A 88 5.67 -10.56 -0.30
CA VAL A 88 4.96 -9.39 -0.84
C VAL A 88 4.92 -9.47 -2.36
N ASN A 89 3.71 -9.39 -2.94
CA ASN A 89 3.55 -9.33 -4.40
C ASN A 89 2.74 -8.12 -4.88
N ALA A 90 2.20 -7.30 -3.98
CA ALA A 90 1.63 -6.01 -4.34
C ALA A 90 1.99 -4.95 -3.29
N VAL A 91 2.27 -3.74 -3.77
CA VAL A 91 2.66 -2.61 -2.94
C VAL A 91 1.83 -1.40 -3.34
N VAL A 92 1.30 -0.70 -2.35
CA VAL A 92 0.57 0.56 -2.50
C VAL A 92 1.31 1.65 -1.73
N HIS A 93 1.75 2.67 -2.45
CA HIS A 93 2.30 3.89 -1.85
C HIS A 93 1.31 5.03 -2.04
N HIS A 94 0.96 5.72 -0.96
CA HIS A 94 -0.10 6.72 -0.97
C HIS A 94 0.10 7.87 0.03
N HIS A 95 -0.62 8.97 -0.20
CA HIS A 95 -0.62 10.20 0.59
C HIS A 95 -2.02 10.52 1.15
N ALA A 96 -2.70 9.48 1.65
CA ALA A 96 -4.09 9.64 2.11
C ALA A 96 -4.16 10.64 3.27
N HIS A 97 -5.13 11.54 3.23
CA HIS A 97 -5.24 12.64 4.19
C HIS A 97 -5.42 12.16 5.63
N GLU A 98 -6.06 11.01 5.83
CA GLU A 98 -6.27 10.39 7.13
C GLU A 98 -4.98 9.83 7.73
N ILE A 99 -3.96 9.56 6.91
CA ILE A 99 -2.64 9.10 7.36
C ILE A 99 -1.72 10.27 7.71
N MET A 100 -1.81 11.38 6.96
CA MET A 100 -0.89 12.52 7.11
C MET A 100 -0.71 13.03 8.55
N PRO A 101 -1.72 13.12 9.43
CA PRO A 101 -1.51 13.53 10.81
C PRO A 101 -0.51 12.64 11.56
N PHE A 102 -0.51 11.34 11.29
CA PHE A 102 0.38 10.37 11.92
C PHE A 102 1.80 10.46 11.40
N THR A 103 2.01 10.90 10.15
CA THR A 103 3.37 11.06 9.59
C THR A 103 4.11 12.29 10.11
N VAL A 104 3.42 13.18 10.82
CA VAL A 104 3.98 14.44 11.37
C VAL A 104 3.79 14.56 12.88
N SER A 105 3.54 13.44 13.57
CA SER A 105 3.30 13.40 15.01
C SER A 105 4.00 12.18 15.63
N ASP A 106 4.21 12.21 16.94
CA ASP A 106 4.76 11.08 17.70
C ASP A 106 3.70 10.04 18.09
N VAL A 107 2.51 10.06 17.45
CA VAL A 107 1.43 9.12 17.75
C VAL A 107 1.54 7.90 16.85
N ASP A 108 1.76 6.74 17.47
CA ASP A 108 1.78 5.45 16.77
C ASP A 108 0.39 5.08 16.23
N ILE A 109 0.32 4.44 15.06
CA ILE A 109 -0.92 3.81 14.60
C ILE A 109 -1.11 2.47 15.30
N VAL A 110 -2.27 2.30 15.94
CA VAL A 110 -2.66 1.06 16.62
C VAL A 110 -4.01 0.55 16.11
N PRO A 111 -4.34 -0.75 16.28
CA PRO A 111 -5.65 -1.28 15.91
C PRO A 111 -6.81 -0.56 16.65
N ALA A 112 -7.54 0.30 15.94
CA ALA A 112 -8.62 1.12 16.51
C ALA A 112 -10.02 0.50 16.30
N TYR A 113 -10.15 -0.49 15.41
CA TYR A 113 -11.39 -1.20 15.14
C TYR A 113 -11.09 -2.61 14.59
N GLN A 114 -12.14 -3.38 14.30
CA GLN A 114 -12.05 -4.78 13.86
C GLN A 114 -10.99 -5.03 12.76
N ASN A 115 -10.95 -4.23 11.69
CA ASN A 115 -9.99 -4.48 10.61
C ASN A 115 -8.63 -3.81 10.84
N GLY A 116 -8.48 -3.03 11.92
CA GLY A 116 -7.19 -2.52 12.38
C GLY A 116 -6.24 -3.64 12.80
N ALA A 117 -6.77 -4.83 13.11
CA ALA A 117 -5.97 -6.03 13.44
C ALA A 117 -4.96 -6.40 12.35
N LEU A 118 -5.17 -5.99 11.09
CA LEU A 118 -4.20 -6.14 9.99
C LEU A 118 -2.84 -5.47 10.28
N PHE A 119 -2.80 -4.54 11.23
CA PHE A 119 -1.61 -3.76 11.60
C PHE A 119 -1.19 -4.02 13.04
N ALA A 120 -1.62 -5.13 13.63
CA ALA A 120 -1.28 -5.50 15.01
C ALA A 120 0.22 -5.80 15.19
N ASP A 121 0.90 -6.24 14.13
CA ASP A 121 2.36 -6.46 14.15
C ASP A 121 3.17 -5.16 14.18
N GLY A 122 2.51 -4.00 14.12
CA GLY A 122 3.11 -2.68 14.19
C GLY A 122 3.07 -1.91 12.87
N VAL A 123 3.35 -0.61 12.98
CA VAL A 123 3.44 0.34 11.86
C VAL A 123 4.65 1.23 12.09
N PRO A 124 5.86 0.83 11.65
CA PRO A 124 7.06 1.64 11.86
C PRO A 124 7.02 2.92 11.02
N THR A 125 7.80 3.93 11.43
CA THR A 125 7.94 5.21 10.71
C THR A 125 9.36 5.37 10.21
N PHE A 126 9.52 5.49 8.89
CA PHE A 126 10.80 5.80 8.26
C PHE A 126 11.04 7.32 8.23
N SER A 127 12.21 7.75 8.70
CA SER A 127 12.63 9.17 8.72
C SER A 127 14.07 9.42 8.24
N ASP A 128 14.79 8.37 7.82
CA ASP A 128 16.21 8.45 7.41
C ASP A 128 16.37 8.77 5.91
N TYR A 129 15.83 9.91 5.50
CA TYR A 129 15.84 10.39 4.11
C TYR A 129 17.21 10.93 3.67
N ASP A 130 17.44 10.91 2.37
CA ASP A 130 18.55 11.61 1.74
C ASP A 130 18.20 13.08 1.44
N ASP A 131 18.96 14.01 2.05
CA ASP A 131 18.80 15.46 1.90
C ASP A 131 18.70 15.93 0.43
N ARG A 132 19.26 15.17 -0.52
CA ARG A 132 19.25 15.51 -1.96
C ARG A 132 17.85 15.51 -2.57
N TYR A 133 16.92 14.74 -2.03
CA TYR A 133 15.59 14.53 -2.61
C TYR A 133 14.45 15.01 -1.70
N GLY A 134 14.78 15.64 -0.57
CA GLY A 134 13.81 16.00 0.44
C GLY A 134 13.23 14.75 1.09
N GLN A 135 11.92 14.69 1.25
CA GLN A 135 11.23 13.54 1.85
C GLN A 135 10.77 12.50 0.80
N LEU A 136 11.31 12.55 -0.42
CA LEU A 136 11.02 11.56 -1.46
C LEU A 136 12.05 10.43 -1.42
N VAL A 137 11.59 9.19 -1.60
CA VAL A 137 12.47 8.02 -1.65
C VAL A 137 12.82 7.75 -3.11
N VAL A 138 14.05 8.09 -3.51
CA VAL A 138 14.49 8.01 -4.91
C VAL A 138 15.79 7.22 -5.07
N GLY A 139 16.67 7.23 -4.06
CA GLY A 139 17.94 6.51 -4.11
C GLY A 139 17.80 5.03 -3.75
N GLU A 140 18.54 4.15 -4.42
CA GLU A 140 18.55 2.70 -4.11
C GLU A 140 18.87 2.42 -2.64
N ALA A 141 19.95 3.00 -2.12
CA ALA A 141 20.37 2.78 -0.73
C ALA A 141 19.36 3.35 0.29
N GLU A 142 18.63 4.41 -0.07
CA GLU A 142 17.55 4.97 0.76
C GLU A 142 16.32 4.05 0.73
N GLY A 143 15.97 3.53 -0.46
CA GLY A 143 14.94 2.53 -0.63
C GLY A 143 15.22 1.26 0.17
N ASP A 144 16.47 0.78 0.18
CA ASP A 144 16.86 -0.39 0.96
C ASP A 144 16.66 -0.17 2.47
N ARG A 145 17.11 0.97 3.03
CA ARG A 145 16.86 1.32 4.45
C ARG A 145 15.36 1.48 4.76
N MET A 146 14.58 2.02 3.82
CA MET A 146 13.12 2.13 3.95
C MET A 146 12.44 0.76 3.94
N ALA A 147 12.92 -0.18 3.12
CA ALA A 147 12.42 -1.55 3.12
C ALA A 147 12.83 -2.31 4.39
N GLU A 148 14.05 -2.11 4.90
CA GLU A 148 14.49 -2.62 6.21
C GLU A 148 13.61 -2.09 7.35
N ASN A 149 13.25 -0.79 7.32
CA ASN A 149 12.36 -0.18 8.31
C ASN A 149 10.96 -0.82 8.31
N LEU A 150 10.41 -1.19 7.14
CA LEU A 150 9.15 -1.94 7.07
C LEU A 150 9.23 -3.26 7.85
N GLY A 151 10.40 -3.92 7.83
CA GLY A 151 10.60 -5.24 8.42
C GLY A 151 9.55 -6.23 7.93
N ASP A 152 8.93 -6.96 8.85
CA ASP A 152 7.83 -7.90 8.57
C ASP A 152 6.44 -7.24 8.61
N CYS A 153 6.35 -5.94 8.87
CA CYS A 153 5.08 -5.23 9.02
C CYS A 153 4.34 -5.13 7.68
N ARG A 154 3.02 -4.94 7.77
CA ARG A 154 2.12 -4.79 6.61
C ARG A 154 2.05 -3.35 6.09
N ALA A 155 2.32 -2.38 6.95
CA ALA A 155 2.31 -0.98 6.61
C ALA A 155 3.44 -0.26 7.33
N GLN A 156 3.90 0.84 6.76
CA GLN A 156 4.82 1.77 7.41
C GLN A 156 4.47 3.19 7.02
N LEU A 157 4.76 4.12 7.93
CA LEU A 157 4.70 5.55 7.66
C LEU A 157 6.04 6.04 7.09
N LEU A 158 5.96 7.06 6.26
CA LEU A 158 7.10 7.85 5.78
C LEU A 158 6.94 9.25 6.37
N GLU A 159 7.84 9.64 7.29
CA GLU A 159 7.74 10.90 8.05
C GLU A 159 7.60 12.11 7.11
N GLY A 160 6.56 12.93 7.33
CA GLY A 160 6.24 14.09 6.52
C GLY A 160 5.76 13.81 5.09
N HIS A 161 5.65 12.55 4.68
CA HIS A 161 5.41 12.17 3.29
C HIS A 161 4.11 11.37 3.08
N GLY A 162 4.00 10.17 3.64
CA GLY A 162 2.93 9.24 3.27
C GLY A 162 3.05 7.88 3.93
N SER A 163 2.60 6.84 3.23
CA SER A 163 2.65 5.46 3.72
C SER A 163 2.80 4.44 2.59
N ASN A 164 3.43 3.33 2.94
CA ASN A 164 3.50 2.13 2.11
C ASN A 164 2.68 1.02 2.77
N VAL A 165 1.86 0.31 1.99
CA VAL A 165 1.07 -0.84 2.44
C VAL A 165 1.32 -2.01 1.48
N VAL A 166 1.52 -3.20 2.04
CA VAL A 166 1.89 -4.39 1.26
C VAL A 166 0.85 -5.52 1.39
N GLY A 167 0.83 -6.41 0.40
CA GLY A 167 0.02 -7.63 0.43
C GLY A 167 0.60 -8.73 -0.44
N SER A 168 0.15 -9.97 -0.20
CA SER A 168 0.57 -11.14 -0.98
C SER A 168 0.05 -11.15 -2.42
N ASN A 169 -0.92 -10.28 -2.72
CA ASN A 169 -1.52 -10.05 -4.04
C ASN A 169 -2.21 -8.68 -4.09
N VAL A 170 -2.67 -8.26 -5.28
CA VAL A 170 -3.28 -6.94 -5.51
C VAL A 170 -4.52 -6.70 -4.64
N LYS A 171 -5.41 -7.69 -4.56
CA LYS A 171 -6.66 -7.54 -3.80
C LYS A 171 -6.38 -7.29 -2.33
N GLU A 172 -5.46 -8.09 -1.76
CA GLU A 172 -5.03 -7.95 -0.37
C GLU A 172 -4.41 -6.58 -0.11
N ALA A 173 -3.50 -6.10 -0.97
CA ALA A 173 -2.87 -4.80 -0.78
C ALA A 173 -3.88 -3.64 -0.85
N VAL A 174 -4.86 -3.69 -1.77
CA VAL A 174 -5.93 -2.69 -1.87
C VAL A 174 -6.83 -2.69 -0.63
N ILE A 175 -7.25 -3.87 -0.17
CA ILE A 175 -8.11 -4.01 1.01
C ILE A 175 -7.36 -3.57 2.27
N ALA A 176 -6.11 -3.98 2.43
CA ALA A 176 -5.26 -3.53 3.52
C ALA A 176 -5.11 -2.01 3.51
N THR A 177 -4.83 -1.39 2.35
CA THR A 177 -4.72 0.07 2.24
C THR A 177 -6.01 0.76 2.67
N ARG A 178 -7.18 0.28 2.21
CA ARG A 178 -8.47 0.83 2.62
C ARG A 178 -8.68 0.72 4.14
N CYS A 179 -8.38 -0.44 4.72
CA CYS A 179 -8.49 -0.67 6.16
C CYS A 179 -7.51 0.20 6.96
N PHE A 180 -6.29 0.41 6.46
CA PHE A 180 -5.28 1.26 7.07
C PHE A 180 -5.74 2.71 7.20
N VAL A 181 -6.23 3.28 6.09
CA VAL A 181 -6.75 4.65 6.03
C VAL A 181 -7.96 4.83 6.96
N MET A 182 -8.88 3.85 6.99
CA MET A 182 -10.02 3.89 7.92
C MET A 182 -9.58 3.73 9.38
N ASN A 183 -8.57 2.89 9.66
CA ASN A 183 -8.03 2.70 11.01
C ASN A 183 -7.48 4.01 11.57
N ALA A 184 -6.61 4.68 10.81
CA ALA A 184 -6.04 5.96 11.18
C ALA A 184 -7.11 7.02 11.43
N ARG A 185 -8.15 7.08 10.57
CA ARG A 185 -9.29 7.98 10.77
C ARG A 185 -10.01 7.70 12.10
N TYR A 186 -10.33 6.44 12.38
CA TYR A 186 -11.04 6.08 13.62
C TYR A 186 -10.19 6.30 14.86
N GLN A 187 -8.89 6.00 14.80
CA GLN A 187 -7.95 6.31 15.86
C GLN A 187 -7.93 7.81 16.16
N PHE A 188 -7.71 8.63 15.13
CA PHE A 188 -7.67 10.09 15.29
C PHE A 188 -8.97 10.64 15.90
N GLN A 189 -10.13 10.15 15.43
CA GLN A 189 -11.43 10.53 15.97
C GLN A 189 -11.65 10.04 17.41
N ALA A 190 -11.18 8.85 17.76
CA ALA A 190 -11.28 8.33 19.12
C ALA A 190 -10.42 9.13 20.10
N GLU A 191 -9.21 9.52 19.70
CA GLU A 191 -8.35 10.39 20.51
C GLU A 191 -9.04 11.72 20.84
N GLN A 192 -9.79 12.29 19.90
CA GLN A 192 -10.60 13.50 20.15
C GLN A 192 -11.76 13.28 21.12
N LEU A 193 -12.22 12.04 21.30
CA LEU A 193 -13.30 11.66 22.22
C LEU A 193 -12.79 11.22 23.60
N GLY A 194 -11.47 11.26 23.84
CA GLY A 194 -10.85 10.87 25.11
C GLY A 194 -10.04 9.57 25.06
N GLY A 195 -9.70 9.09 23.87
CA GLY A 195 -8.81 7.95 23.64
C GLY A 195 -9.54 6.66 23.24
N LEU A 196 -8.75 5.67 22.83
CA LEU A 196 -9.25 4.34 22.47
C LEU A 196 -9.60 3.52 23.72
N SER A 197 -10.79 2.90 23.72
CA SER A 197 -11.23 1.95 24.75
C SER A 197 -11.50 0.55 24.20
N TYR A 198 -11.01 0.26 22.99
CA TYR A 198 -11.19 -1.04 22.35
C TYR A 198 -10.37 -2.08 23.12
N GLY A 199 -11.07 -2.99 23.81
CA GLY A 199 -10.46 -3.85 24.83
C GLY A 199 -9.34 -4.76 24.28
N GLU A 200 -8.42 -5.12 25.16
CA GLU A 200 -7.26 -5.97 24.84
C GLU A 200 -7.68 -7.27 24.11
N ARG A 201 -6.85 -7.67 23.15
CA ARG A 201 -6.95 -8.94 22.42
C ARG A 201 -5.62 -9.64 22.54
N THR A 202 -5.65 -10.97 22.59
CA THR A 202 -4.43 -11.77 22.52
C THR A 202 -3.89 -11.76 21.10
N ASP A 203 -2.58 -11.86 20.93
CA ASP A 203 -1.94 -11.96 19.62
C ASP A 203 -2.52 -13.10 18.78
N GLU A 204 -2.87 -14.23 19.42
CA GLU A 204 -3.53 -15.37 18.78
C GLU A 204 -4.90 -15.01 18.21
N SER A 205 -5.73 -14.31 19.00
CA SER A 205 -7.05 -13.86 18.54
C SER A 205 -6.95 -12.86 17.40
N MET A 206 -5.92 -12.01 17.39
CA MET A 206 -5.71 -11.04 16.31
C MET A 206 -5.22 -11.73 15.04
N ARG A 207 -4.29 -12.70 15.14
CA ARG A 207 -3.85 -13.51 13.99
C ARG A 207 -5.00 -14.28 13.35
N SER A 208 -5.77 -15.03 14.13
CA SER A 208 -6.94 -15.76 13.60
C SER A 208 -7.97 -14.80 12.98
N GLN A 209 -8.19 -13.62 13.56
CA GLN A 209 -9.04 -12.62 12.93
C GLN A 209 -8.50 -12.14 11.57
N VAL A 210 -7.19 -11.94 11.45
CA VAL A 210 -6.57 -11.53 10.19
C VAL A 210 -6.67 -12.66 9.15
N GLU A 211 -6.19 -13.85 9.46
CA GLU A 211 -6.06 -14.97 8.52
C GLU A 211 -7.41 -15.60 8.18
N ASP A 212 -8.22 -15.93 9.18
CA ASP A 212 -9.45 -16.71 8.98
C ASP A 212 -10.67 -15.86 8.59
N ILE A 213 -10.61 -14.54 8.81
CA ILE A 213 -11.77 -13.65 8.64
C ILE A 213 -11.50 -12.52 7.66
N LEU A 214 -10.46 -11.71 7.88
CA LEU A 214 -10.24 -10.50 7.09
C LEU A 214 -9.59 -10.78 5.74
N LEU A 215 -8.63 -11.71 5.70
CA LEU A 215 -7.91 -12.11 4.49
C LEU A 215 -8.40 -13.42 3.90
N ALA A 216 -9.45 -14.03 4.47
CA ALA A 216 -10.09 -15.18 3.87
C ALA A 216 -10.64 -14.83 2.48
N ASP A 217 -10.43 -15.73 1.51
CA ASP A 217 -10.79 -15.53 0.10
C ASP A 217 -12.22 -14.99 -0.08
N ILE A 218 -13.19 -15.55 0.65
CA ILE A 218 -14.59 -15.13 0.55
C ILE A 218 -14.84 -13.67 0.99
N ALA A 219 -14.06 -13.16 1.95
CA ALA A 219 -14.17 -11.79 2.42
C ALA A 219 -13.46 -10.84 1.44
N VAL A 220 -12.26 -11.22 0.99
CA VAL A 220 -11.45 -10.47 0.02
C VAL A 220 -12.19 -10.34 -1.31
N ASP A 221 -12.70 -11.43 -1.87
CA ASP A 221 -13.39 -11.44 -3.16
C ASP A 221 -14.68 -10.62 -3.13
N ARG A 222 -15.47 -10.73 -2.06
CA ARG A 222 -16.71 -9.95 -1.91
C ARG A 222 -16.44 -8.45 -1.85
N LEU A 223 -15.42 -8.05 -1.11
CA LEU A 223 -15.06 -6.63 -1.01
C LEU A 223 -14.47 -6.14 -2.34
N TRP A 224 -13.62 -6.94 -2.99
CA TRP A 224 -13.09 -6.63 -4.32
C TRP A 224 -14.21 -6.44 -5.34
N GLU A 225 -15.17 -7.35 -5.42
CA GLU A 225 -16.33 -7.26 -6.32
C GLU A 225 -17.11 -5.94 -6.14
N TYR A 226 -17.38 -5.58 -4.89
CA TYR A 226 -18.07 -4.33 -4.56
C TYR A 226 -17.28 -3.09 -4.99
N LEU A 227 -15.97 -3.07 -4.69
CA LEU A 227 -15.10 -1.94 -5.01
C LEU A 227 -14.90 -1.79 -6.52
N SER A 228 -14.69 -2.91 -7.23
CA SER A 228 -14.54 -2.94 -8.68
C SER A 228 -15.80 -2.41 -9.38
N THR A 229 -17.00 -2.74 -8.91
CA THR A 229 -18.23 -2.23 -9.55
C THR A 229 -18.36 -0.70 -9.45
N SER A 230 -17.91 -0.13 -8.33
CA SER A 230 -18.00 1.32 -8.09
C SER A 230 -16.96 2.10 -8.92
N ALA A 231 -15.75 1.57 -9.03
CA ALA A 231 -14.61 2.23 -9.70
C ALA A 231 -14.78 2.43 -11.22
N TRP A 232 -15.70 1.69 -11.85
CA TRP A 232 -16.01 1.80 -13.27
C TRP A 232 -17.39 2.43 -13.53
N GLY A 233 -18.09 2.87 -12.48
CA GLY A 233 -19.50 3.25 -12.51
C GLY A 233 -19.82 4.75 -12.61
N SER A 234 -18.84 5.63 -12.87
CA SER A 234 -19.03 7.09 -12.96
C SER A 234 -18.77 7.66 -14.36
#